data_AF-A0A7K0J109-F1
#
_entry.id   AF-A0A7K0J109-F1
#
_cell.length_a   1.000
_cell.length_b   1.000
_cell.length_c   1.000
_cell.angle_alpha   90.00
_cell.angle_beta   90.00
_cell.angle_gamma   90.00
#
_symmetry.space_group_name_H-M   'P 1'
#
loop_
_entity.id
_entity.type
_entity.pdbx_description
1 polymer ?
#
loop_
_entity_poly.entity_id
_entity_poly.type
_entity_poly.pdbx_seq_one_letter_code
_entity_poly.pdbx_strand_id
1 'polypeptide(L)'
;MKRLLLLTALITLATFSLADARVKVKGRGDKMNFDFDSVDASHRPSMELMTRKCSKCHTMERTVIAIQTGRAPITGQPFDRQAIKAYGIKMLRKPNSDMNKREIREVVILLNYLLEENSK
;
A
#
# COMPACT_ATOMS: atom_id res chain seq x y z
N MET A 1 5.23 40.55 26.32
CA MET A 1 4.07 40.00 25.57
C MET A 1 4.38 39.67 24.11
N LYS A 2 4.87 40.60 23.27
CA LYS A 2 5.20 40.32 21.85
C LYS A 2 6.16 39.15 21.64
N ARG A 3 7.18 39.00 22.49
CA ARG A 3 8.14 37.87 22.44
C ARG A 3 7.50 36.52 22.78
N LEU A 4 6.55 36.50 23.72
CA LEU A 4 5.81 35.28 24.07
C LEU A 4 4.89 34.85 22.91
N LEU A 5 4.19 35.81 22.28
CA LEU A 5 3.36 35.56 21.09
C LEU A 5 4.17 34.99 19.91
N LEU A 6 5.37 35.52 19.68
CA LEU A 6 6.29 35.04 18.64
C LEU A 6 6.80 33.62 18.93
N LEU A 7 7.11 33.31 20.18
CA LEU A 7 7.53 31.96 20.61
C LEU A 7 6.40 30.94 20.48
N THR A 8 5.18 31.28 20.90
CA THR A 8 4.02 30.39 20.71
C THR A 8 3.71 30.16 19.24
N ALA A 9 3.82 31.19 18.38
CA ALA A 9 3.63 31.05 16.95
C ALA A 9 4.66 30.10 16.32
N LEU A 10 5.95 30.24 16.70
CA LEU A 10 7.03 29.39 16.18
C LEU A 10 6.87 27.92 16.60
N ILE A 11 6.44 27.68 17.84
CA ILE A 11 6.17 26.32 18.35
C ILE A 11 4.97 25.71 17.64
N THR A 12 3.90 26.48 17.40
CA THR A 12 2.76 25.98 16.61
C THR A 12 3.13 25.70 15.16
N LEU A 13 4.01 26.50 14.53
CA LEU A 13 4.49 26.26 13.17
C LEU A 13 5.34 24.98 13.06
N ALA A 14 6.10 24.63 14.10
CA ALA A 14 6.91 23.42 14.14
C ALA A 14 6.10 22.13 14.37
N THR A 15 4.85 22.22 14.84
CA THR A 15 3.98 21.05 15.06
C THR A 15 3.05 20.73 13.89
N PHE A 16 3.00 21.56 12.83
CA PHE A 16 2.30 21.23 11.59
C PHE A 16 3.09 20.20 10.76
N SER A 17 3.02 18.97 11.24
CA SER A 17 2.80 17.75 10.47
C SER A 17 3.81 17.40 9.38
N LEU A 18 4.71 16.48 9.72
CA LEU A 18 5.00 15.35 8.85
C LEU A 18 3.66 14.63 8.59
N ALA A 19 2.93 15.05 7.56
CA ALA A 19 1.86 14.24 7.03
C ALA A 19 2.53 12.98 6.47
N ASP A 20 2.49 11.90 7.25
CA ASP A 20 2.90 10.56 6.85
C ASP A 20 2.03 10.23 5.63
N ALA A 21 2.58 10.40 4.42
CA ALA A 21 1.83 10.32 3.16
C ALA A 21 1.60 8.85 2.79
N ARG A 22 1.00 8.12 3.73
CA ARG A 22 0.61 6.74 3.51
C ARG A 22 -0.46 6.68 2.45
N VAL A 23 -0.39 5.62 1.65
CA VAL A 23 -1.50 5.25 0.78
C VAL A 23 -2.76 5.14 1.64
N LYS A 24 -3.82 5.85 1.23
CA LYS A 24 -5.06 5.87 2.00
C LYS A 24 -5.75 4.52 1.92
N VAL A 25 -6.36 4.15 3.04
CA VAL A 25 -7.07 2.88 3.20
C VAL A 25 -8.44 3.14 3.79
N LYS A 26 -9.42 2.30 3.41
CA LYS A 26 -10.79 2.31 3.90
C LYS A 26 -11.07 1.00 4.65
N GLY A 27 -11.93 1.07 5.65
CA GLY A 27 -12.32 -0.10 6.45
C GLY A 27 -11.30 -0.48 7.53
N ARG A 28 -11.58 -1.61 8.22
CA ARG A 28 -10.76 -2.17 9.30
C ARG A 28 -10.85 -3.70 9.31
N GLY A 29 -9.82 -4.37 9.83
CA GLY A 29 -9.74 -5.83 9.86
C GLY A 29 -9.94 -6.46 8.49
N ASP A 30 -10.78 -7.48 8.41
CA ASP A 30 -11.12 -8.18 7.16
C ASP A 30 -11.77 -7.31 6.07
N LYS A 31 -12.31 -6.14 6.44
CA LYS A 31 -12.89 -5.17 5.50
C LYS A 31 -11.89 -4.10 5.04
N MET A 32 -10.63 -4.18 5.47
CA MET A 32 -9.59 -3.23 5.09
C MET A 32 -9.25 -3.36 3.61
N ASN A 33 -9.23 -2.22 2.91
CA ASN A 33 -8.86 -2.14 1.50
C ASN A 33 -8.21 -0.79 1.20
N PHE A 34 -7.52 -0.67 0.07
CA PHE A 34 -7.00 0.61 -0.40
C PHE A 34 -8.13 1.54 -0.82
N ASP A 35 -7.92 2.85 -0.67
CA ASP A 35 -8.82 3.86 -1.21
C ASP A 35 -8.54 4.08 -2.70
N PHE A 36 -9.51 3.74 -3.56
CA PHE A 36 -9.37 3.86 -5.01
C PHE A 36 -9.30 5.32 -5.47
N ASP A 37 -9.89 6.23 -4.70
CA ASP A 37 -9.91 7.66 -5.01
C ASP A 37 -8.56 8.33 -4.71
N SER A 38 -7.73 7.71 -3.88
CA SER A 38 -6.39 8.22 -3.55
C SER A 38 -5.29 7.75 -4.48
N VAL A 39 -5.61 6.91 -5.45
CA VAL A 39 -4.67 6.33 -6.40
C VAL A 39 -4.87 6.99 -7.77
N ASP A 40 -3.77 7.22 -8.49
CA ASP A 40 -3.82 7.81 -9.83
C ASP A 40 -4.74 7.02 -10.77
N ALA A 41 -5.45 7.73 -11.66
CA ALA A 41 -6.49 7.16 -12.51
C ALA A 41 -5.94 6.04 -13.41
N SER A 42 -4.67 6.12 -13.83
CA SER A 42 -4.02 5.10 -14.65
C SER A 42 -3.86 3.75 -13.94
N HIS A 43 -3.84 3.74 -12.61
CA HIS A 43 -3.66 2.53 -11.80
C HIS A 43 -4.98 1.90 -11.34
N ARG A 44 -6.13 2.57 -11.53
CA ARG A 44 -7.45 2.07 -11.13
C ARG A 44 -7.79 0.70 -11.72
N PRO A 45 -7.56 0.41 -13.02
CA PRO A 45 -7.83 -0.92 -13.57
C PRO A 45 -7.02 -2.03 -12.85
N SER A 46 -5.78 -1.74 -12.47
CA SER A 46 -4.93 -2.67 -11.73
C SER A 46 -5.41 -2.85 -10.28
N MET A 47 -5.95 -1.80 -9.66
CA MET A 47 -6.56 -1.85 -8.32
C MET A 47 -7.80 -2.76 -8.31
N GLU A 48 -8.66 -2.64 -9.32
CA GLU A 48 -9.82 -3.52 -9.50
C GLU A 48 -9.40 -4.97 -9.75
N LEU A 49 -8.40 -5.19 -10.61
CA LEU A 49 -7.84 -6.51 -10.87
C LEU A 49 -7.31 -7.15 -9.58
N MET A 50 -6.48 -6.43 -8.83
CA MET A 50 -5.92 -6.89 -7.56
C MET A 50 -7.03 -7.23 -6.57
N THR A 51 -8.03 -6.34 -6.40
CA THR A 51 -9.14 -6.55 -5.47
C THR A 51 -9.97 -7.78 -5.80
N ARG A 52 -10.22 -8.05 -7.09
CA ARG A 52 -10.98 -9.22 -7.53
C ARG A 52 -10.17 -10.53 -7.43
N LYS A 53 -8.87 -10.50 -7.73
CA LYS A 53 -8.06 -11.71 -7.87
C LYS A 53 -7.31 -12.08 -6.58
N CYS A 54 -6.71 -11.11 -5.91
CA CYS A 54 -5.88 -11.34 -4.73
C CYS A 54 -6.70 -11.60 -3.46
N SER A 55 -7.99 -11.26 -3.45
CA SER A 55 -8.91 -11.56 -2.34
C SER A 55 -9.44 -13.01 -2.31
N LYS A 56 -9.13 -13.82 -3.33
CA LYS A 56 -9.65 -15.20 -3.45
C LYS A 56 -9.13 -16.16 -2.38
N CYS A 57 -7.93 -15.91 -1.86
CA CYS A 57 -7.28 -16.80 -0.90
C CYS A 57 -7.38 -16.29 0.55
N HIS A 58 -7.45 -14.97 0.72
CA HIS A 58 -7.56 -14.28 2.01
C HIS A 58 -7.98 -12.83 1.74
N THR A 59 -8.37 -12.11 2.78
CA THR A 59 -8.75 -10.69 2.68
C THR A 59 -7.59 -9.81 2.18
N MET A 60 -7.92 -8.60 1.72
CA MET A 60 -6.93 -7.63 1.23
C MET A 60 -6.06 -7.04 2.35
N GLU A 61 -6.50 -7.20 3.60
CA GLU A 61 -5.82 -6.74 4.81
C GLU A 61 -4.32 -7.05 4.79
N ARG A 62 -3.93 -8.28 4.41
CA ARG A 62 -2.51 -8.67 4.40
C ARG A 62 -1.68 -7.84 3.44
N THR A 63 -2.21 -7.55 2.26
CA THR A 63 -1.54 -6.72 1.26
C THR A 63 -1.48 -5.27 1.71
N VAL A 64 -2.56 -4.77 2.31
CA VAL A 64 -2.62 -3.41 2.85
C VAL A 64 -1.57 -3.21 3.94
N ILE A 65 -1.52 -4.11 4.94
CA ILE A 65 -0.53 -4.06 6.02
C ILE A 65 0.88 -4.16 5.45
N ALA A 66 1.11 -5.05 4.48
CA ALA A 66 2.43 -5.21 3.85
C ALA A 66 2.93 -3.91 3.21
N ILE A 67 2.06 -3.21 2.48
CA ILE A 67 2.37 -1.91 1.87
C ILE A 67 2.58 -0.84 2.94
N GLN A 68 1.65 -0.70 3.89
CA GLN A 68 1.70 0.37 4.89
C GLN A 68 2.91 0.26 5.83
N THR A 69 3.36 -0.95 6.13
CA THR A 69 4.42 -1.21 7.10
C THR A 69 5.76 -1.56 6.47
N GLY A 70 5.79 -1.88 5.17
CA GLY A 70 6.97 -2.45 4.51
C GLY A 70 7.36 -3.84 5.05
N ARG A 71 6.45 -4.57 5.69
CA ARG A 71 6.70 -5.90 6.28
C ARG A 71 5.58 -6.89 5.98
N ALA A 72 5.96 -8.11 5.61
CA ALA A 72 5.00 -9.20 5.38
C ALA A 72 4.30 -9.59 6.70
N PRO A 73 2.95 -9.56 6.80
CA PRO A 73 2.24 -9.69 8.08
C PRO A 73 2.42 -11.04 8.79
N ILE A 74 2.68 -12.11 8.03
CA ILE A 74 2.77 -13.47 8.58
C ILE A 74 4.21 -13.80 9.01
N THR A 75 5.18 -13.46 8.17
CA THR A 75 6.59 -13.85 8.38
C THR A 75 7.43 -12.75 9.02
N GLY A 76 6.90 -11.52 9.06
CA GLY A 76 7.63 -10.33 9.46
C GLY A 76 8.79 -9.95 8.53
N GLN A 77 8.99 -10.63 7.40
CA GLN A 77 10.09 -10.33 6.47
C GLN A 77 9.88 -8.96 5.79
N PRO A 78 10.95 -8.28 5.35
CA PRO A 78 10.84 -7.06 4.56
C PRO A 78 9.93 -7.26 3.33
N PHE A 79 9.07 -6.28 3.07
CA PHE A 79 8.21 -6.24 1.89
C PHE A 79 8.67 -5.10 0.98
N ASP A 80 9.70 -5.38 0.20
CA ASP A 80 10.34 -4.46 -0.74
C ASP A 80 10.12 -4.87 -2.20
N ARG A 81 10.72 -4.14 -3.14
CA ARG A 81 10.62 -4.44 -4.58
C ARG A 81 11.08 -5.85 -4.94
N GLN A 82 12.10 -6.37 -4.25
CA GLN A 82 12.60 -7.72 -4.49
C GLN A 82 11.59 -8.76 -4.00
N ALA A 83 11.00 -8.55 -2.83
CA ALA A 83 9.93 -9.38 -2.29
C ALA A 83 8.69 -9.37 -3.19
N ILE A 84 8.28 -8.20 -3.71
CA ILE A 84 7.16 -8.06 -4.65
C ILE A 84 7.42 -8.87 -5.93
N LYS A 85 8.63 -8.75 -6.51
CA LYS A 85 9.02 -9.54 -7.70
C LYS A 85 8.99 -11.04 -7.42
N ALA A 86 9.56 -11.48 -6.29
CA ALA A 86 9.54 -12.88 -5.88
C ALA A 86 8.11 -13.40 -5.67
N TYR A 87 7.23 -12.57 -5.11
CA TYR A 87 5.81 -12.89 -4.96
C TYR A 87 5.12 -13.07 -6.32
N GLY A 88 5.37 -12.18 -7.28
CA GLY A 88 4.88 -12.35 -8.65
C GLY A 88 5.31 -13.68 -9.28
N ILE A 89 6.58 -14.07 -9.12
CA ILE A 89 7.09 -15.38 -9.60
C ILE A 89 6.39 -16.53 -8.88
N LYS A 90 6.16 -16.42 -7.57
CA LYS A 90 5.42 -17.42 -6.80
C LYS A 90 3.99 -17.58 -7.34
N MET A 91 3.32 -16.49 -7.73
CA MET A 91 1.96 -16.54 -8.27
C MET A 91 1.89 -17.23 -9.64
N LEU A 92 2.94 -17.16 -10.46
CA LEU A 92 3.04 -17.94 -11.70
C LEU A 92 3.09 -19.45 -11.47
N ARG A 93 3.60 -19.87 -10.32
CA ARG A 93 3.76 -21.30 -9.96
C ARG A 93 2.58 -21.86 -9.17
N LYS A 94 1.67 -21.00 -8.69
CA LYS A 94 0.52 -21.43 -7.89
C LYS A 94 -0.59 -21.89 -8.85
N PRO A 95 -1.01 -23.17 -8.81
CA PRO A 95 -1.99 -23.71 -9.76
C PRO A 95 -3.36 -23.02 -9.65
N ASN A 96 -3.71 -22.56 -8.45
CA ASN A 96 -4.98 -21.88 -8.15
C ASN A 96 -4.75 -20.39 -7.85
N SER A 97 -3.92 -19.71 -8.63
CA SER A 97 -3.78 -18.25 -8.56
C SER A 97 -4.94 -17.51 -9.25
N ASP A 98 -5.58 -18.15 -10.25
CA ASP A 98 -6.55 -17.52 -11.15
C ASP A 98 -5.98 -16.24 -11.83
N MET A 99 -4.68 -16.21 -12.10
CA MET A 99 -4.03 -15.08 -12.76
C MET A 99 -3.10 -15.56 -13.86
N ASN A 100 -3.18 -14.92 -15.02
CA ASN A 100 -2.22 -15.12 -16.10
C ASN A 100 -0.97 -14.23 -15.92
N LYS A 101 0.06 -14.47 -16.76
CA LYS A 101 1.34 -13.74 -16.70
C LYS A 101 1.20 -12.23 -16.83
N ARG A 102 0.26 -11.75 -17.65
CA ARG A 102 0.01 -10.32 -17.85
C ARG A 102 -0.60 -9.71 -16.59
N GLU A 103 -1.64 -10.33 -16.04
CA GLU A 103 -2.30 -9.87 -14.80
C GLU A 103 -1.33 -9.83 -13.61
N ILE A 104 -0.46 -10.83 -13.48
CA ILE A 104 0.58 -10.84 -12.44
C ILE A 104 1.54 -9.66 -12.61
N ARG A 105 1.94 -9.36 -13.85
CA ARG A 105 2.81 -8.21 -14.13
C ARG A 105 2.15 -6.90 -13.74
N GLU A 106 0.88 -6.70 -14.08
CA GLU A 106 0.12 -5.49 -13.72
C GLU A 106 0.04 -5.31 -12.19
N VAL A 107 -0.24 -6.38 -11.45
CA VAL A 107 -0.28 -6.32 -9.98
C VAL A 107 1.11 -6.04 -9.40
N VAL A 108 2.18 -6.62 -9.96
CA VAL A 108 3.55 -6.31 -9.53
C VAL A 108 3.89 -4.83 -9.74
N ILE A 109 3.52 -4.24 -10.89
CA ILE A 109 3.73 -2.81 -11.15
C ILE A 109 2.97 -1.97 -10.13
N LEU A 110 1.69 -2.28 -9.92
CA LEU A 110 0.86 -1.59 -8.94
C LEU A 110 1.45 -1.67 -7.53
N LEU A 111 1.87 -2.84 -7.07
CA LEU A 111 2.44 -3.00 -5.72
C LEU A 111 3.72 -2.19 -5.54
N ASN A 112 4.57 -2.08 -6.56
CA ASN A 112 5.74 -1.21 -6.50
C ASN A 112 5.35 0.27 -6.44
N TYR A 113 4.37 0.70 -7.24
CA TYR A 113 3.82 2.06 -7.16
C TYR A 113 3.29 2.36 -5.75
N LEU A 114 2.45 1.47 -5.19
CA LEU A 114 1.89 1.67 -3.85
C LEU A 114 2.97 1.70 -2.76
N LEU A 115 4.03 0.90 -2.89
CA LEU A 115 5.17 0.93 -1.98
C LEU A 115 5.92 2.25 -2.06
N GLU A 116 6.13 2.77 -3.28
CA GLU A 116 6.76 4.07 -3.51
C GLU A 116 5.91 5.21 -2.95
N GLU A 117 4.60 5.25 -3.26
CA GLU A 117 3.70 6.27 -2.73
C GLU A 117 3.64 6.25 -1.20
N ASN A 118 3.62 5.06 -0.57
CA ASN A 118 3.59 4.95 0.88
C ASN A 118 4.89 5.41 1.56
N SER A 119 5.98 5.56 0.80
CA SER A 119 7.28 6.01 1.30
C SER A 119 7.56 7.50 1.09
N LYS A 120 6.63 8.23 0.47
CA LYS A 120 6.71 9.69 0.28
C LYS A 120 6.28 10.42 1.54
#